data_AF-A0A523XQ09-F1
#
_entry.id   AF-A0A523XQ09-F1
#
_cell.length_a   1.000
_cell.length_b   1.000
_cell.length_c   1.000
_cell.angle_alpha   90.00
_cell.angle_beta   90.00
_cell.angle_gamma   90.00
#
_symmetry.space_group_name_H-M   'P 1'
#
loop_
_entity.id
_entity.type
_entity.pdbx_description
1 polymer ?
#
loop_
_entity_poly.entity_id
_entity_poly.type
_entity_poly.pdbx_seq_one_letter_code
_entity_poly.pdbx_strand_id
1 'polypeptide(L)'
;MSMQALNQLVARSIIDPSVVQAFSAGRMEEVISELDFSNDIHKRLAHLEAKSWAEYAVLAYRYVKATEEVAVRIQLPSPLEGLLPGQDRA
;
A
#
# COMPACT_ATOMS: atom_id res chain seq x y z
N MET A 1 7.85 -1.82 -3.28
CA MET A 1 7.82 -2.64 -2.05
C MET A 1 7.05 -1.89 -0.96
N SER A 2 5.76 -1.62 -1.19
CA SER A 2 4.99 -0.69 -0.34
C SER A 2 4.52 -1.30 0.98
N MET A 3 4.20 -2.59 1.01
CA MET A 3 3.88 -3.30 2.26
C MET A 3 5.06 -3.40 3.23
N GLN A 4 6.29 -3.50 2.72
CA GLN A 4 7.48 -3.54 3.58
C GLN A 4 7.69 -2.19 4.29
N ALA A 5 7.56 -1.07 3.57
CA ALA A 5 7.62 0.27 4.14
C ALA A 5 6.53 0.50 5.19
N LEU A 6 5.31 0.00 4.96
CA LEU A 6 4.24 0.05 5.96
C LEU A 6 4.57 -0.77 7.21
N ASN A 7 5.09 -1.99 7.05
CA ASN A 7 5.50 -2.81 8.19
C ASN A 7 6.61 -2.12 9.00
N GLN A 8 7.56 -1.45 8.35
CA GLN A 8 8.59 -0.66 9.01
C GLN A 8 8.00 0.52 9.79
N LEU A 9 7.02 1.24 9.21
CA LEU A 9 6.33 2.33 9.91
C LEU A 9 5.65 1.85 11.19
N VAL A 10 4.87 0.77 11.09
CA VAL A 10 4.14 0.21 12.23
C VAL A 10 5.12 -0.33 13.28
N ALA A 11 6.15 -1.07 12.86
CA ALA A 11 7.17 -1.57 13.78
C ALA A 11 7.92 -0.43 14.50
N ARG A 12 8.30 0.63 13.77
CA ARG A 12 8.94 1.81 14.36
C ARG A 12 8.03 2.46 15.39
N SER A 13 6.72 2.56 15.14
CA SER A 13 5.77 3.14 16.11
C SER A 13 5.66 2.39 17.45
N ILE A 14 6.07 1.12 17.49
CA ILE A 14 6.09 0.30 18.71
C ILE A 14 7.33 0.65 19.56
N ILE A 15 8.44 0.99 18.92
CA ILE A 15 9.75 1.21 19.55
C ILE A 15 9.98 2.70 19.82
N ASP A 16 9.57 3.55 18.88
CA ASP A 16 9.82 4.98 18.84
C ASP A 16 8.49 5.76 18.96
N PRO A 17 8.21 6.34 20.14
CA PRO A 17 6.98 7.09 20.37
C PRO A 17 6.91 8.39 19.55
N SER A 18 8.03 8.86 18.98
CA SER A 18 8.04 10.06 18.14
C SER A 18 7.14 9.91 16.91
N VAL A 19 6.94 8.69 16.41
CA VAL A 19 6.02 8.41 15.30
C VAL A 19 4.58 8.76 15.67
N VAL A 20 4.13 8.32 16.85
CA VAL A 20 2.76 8.60 17.33
C VAL A 20 2.59 10.08 17.70
N GLN A 21 3.66 10.71 18.18
CA GLN A 21 3.67 12.16 18.44
C GLN A 21 3.61 12.97 17.15
N ALA A 22 4.35 12.57 16.11
CA ALA A 22 4.28 13.18 14.79
C ALA A 22 2.87 13.03 14.19
N PHE A 23 2.24 11.87 14.35
CA PHE A 23 0.83 11.68 13.98
C PHE A 23 -0.09 12.67 14.68
N SER A 24 0.02 12.76 16.01
CA SER A 24 -0.81 13.64 16.83
C SER A 24 -0.59 15.12 16.52
N ALA A 25 0.60 15.47 16.02
CA ALA A 25 0.98 16.82 15.62
C ALA A 25 0.71 17.14 14.14
N GLY A 26 0.14 16.20 13.37
CA GLY A 26 -0.11 16.37 11.94
C GLY A 26 1.16 16.41 11.07
N ARG A 27 2.29 15.90 11.58
CA ARG A 27 3.60 15.87 10.91
C ARG A 27 3.94 14.49 10.35
N MET A 28 2.93 13.71 9.92
CA MET A 28 3.20 12.38 9.36
C MET A 28 4.00 12.42 8.06
N GLU A 29 3.93 13.51 7.31
CA GLU A 29 4.72 13.67 6.09
C GLU A 29 6.22 13.50 6.34
N GLU A 30 6.74 14.05 7.45
CA GLU A 30 8.15 13.91 7.85
C GLU A 30 8.53 12.44 8.04
N VAL A 31 7.72 11.68 8.79
CA VAL A 31 7.98 10.27 9.08
C VAL A 31 7.83 9.38 7.84
N ILE A 32 6.85 9.67 6.98
CA ILE A 32 6.60 8.90 5.75
C ILE A 32 7.73 9.16 4.74
N SER A 33 8.29 10.37 4.69
CA SER A 33 9.36 10.74 3.76
C SER A 33 10.67 9.95 3.97
N GLU A 34 10.86 9.40 5.17
CA GLU A 34 11.99 8.54 5.52
C GLU A 34 11.82 7.09 5.05
N LEU A 35 10.63 6.74 4.53
CA LEU A 35 10.26 5.39 4.13
C LEU A 35 10.10 5.28 2.62
N ASP A 36 10.39 4.09 2.09
CA ASP A 36 10.40 3.80 0.65
C ASP A 36 8.99 3.54 0.10
N PHE A 37 8.10 4.54 0.22
CA PHE A 37 6.79 4.54 -0.42
C PHE A 37 6.88 5.13 -1.84
N SER A 38 6.03 4.65 -2.74
CA SER A 38 5.85 5.31 -4.03
C SER A 38 5.24 6.71 -3.83
N ASN A 39 5.50 7.63 -4.78
CA ASN A 39 4.97 9.00 -4.72
C ASN A 39 3.44 9.08 -4.55
N ASP A 40 2.70 8.13 -5.13
CA ASP A 40 1.25 8.05 -5.00
C ASP A 40 0.82 7.66 -3.58
N ILE A 41 1.44 6.60 -3.04
CA ILE A 41 1.18 6.12 -1.69
C ILE A 41 1.58 7.17 -0.65
N HIS A 42 2.74 7.80 -0.84
CA HIS A 42 3.23 8.86 0.04
C HIS A 42 2.20 9.99 0.18
N LYS A 43 1.73 10.55 -0.94
CA LYS A 43 0.73 11.62 -0.94
C LYS A 43 -0.55 11.21 -0.22
N ARG A 44 -1.00 9.97 -0.44
CA ARG A 44 -2.21 9.48 0.21
C ARG A 44 -2.04 9.32 1.71
N LEU A 45 -0.96 8.68 2.14
CA LEU A 45 -0.69 8.43 3.55
C LEU A 45 -0.47 9.73 4.34
N ALA A 46 0.18 10.73 3.74
CA ALA A 46 0.39 12.04 4.37
C ALA A 46 -0.92 12.80 4.65
N HIS A 47 -1.96 12.60 3.83
CA HIS A 47 -3.26 13.27 3.95
C HIS A 47 -4.36 12.35 4.51
N LEU A 48 -3.98 11.24 5.13
CA LEU A 48 -4.91 10.27 5.66
C LEU A 48 -5.55 10.80 6.96
N GLU A 49 -6.85 11.09 6.91
CA GLU A 49 -7.57 11.53 8.11
C GLU A 49 -7.91 10.34 9.01
N ALA A 50 -7.45 10.41 10.26
CA ALA A 50 -7.74 9.42 11.29
C ALA A 50 -7.78 10.09 12.66
N LYS A 51 -8.62 9.59 13.57
CA LYS A 51 -8.76 10.13 14.94
C LYS A 51 -7.77 9.51 15.92
N SER A 52 -7.10 8.43 15.52
CA SER A 52 -6.12 7.72 16.34
C SER A 52 -5.06 7.06 15.47
N TRP A 53 -3.90 6.77 16.08
CA TRP A 53 -2.82 6.04 15.41
C TRP A 53 -3.26 4.66 14.93
N ALA A 54 -4.05 3.94 15.73
CA ALA A 54 -4.54 2.62 15.37
C ALA A 54 -5.45 2.66 14.13
N GLU A 55 -6.34 3.65 14.06
CA GLU A 55 -7.18 3.89 12.89
C GLU A 55 -6.34 4.23 11.66
N TYR A 56 -5.35 5.13 11.82
CA TYR A 56 -4.40 5.47 10.77
C TYR A 56 -3.68 4.23 10.21
N ALA A 57 -3.15 3.37 11.08
CA ALA A 57 -2.43 2.17 10.67
C ALA A 57 -3.31 1.19 9.88
N VAL A 58 -4.58 1.02 10.29
CA VAL A 58 -5.54 0.17 9.58
C VAL A 58 -5.90 0.76 8.22
N LEU A 59 -6.15 2.07 8.14
CA LEU A 59 -6.47 2.75 6.88
C LEU A 59 -5.28 2.73 5.92
N ALA A 60 -4.06 2.95 6.42
CA ALA A 60 -2.82 2.86 5.66
C ALA A 60 -2.63 1.45 5.08
N TYR A 61 -2.84 0.41 5.88
CA TYR A 61 -2.83 -0.99 5.42
C TYR A 61 -3.80 -1.26 4.29
N ARG A 62 -5.06 -0.83 4.44
CA ARG A 62 -6.08 -1.02 3.41
C ARG A 62 -5.71 -0.33 2.11
N TYR A 63 -5.17 0.89 2.19
CA TYR A 63 -4.75 1.63 1.00
C TYR A 63 -3.60 0.92 0.29
N VAL A 64 -2.49 0.67 1.01
CA VAL A 64 -1.30 0.02 0.46
C VAL A 64 -1.64 -1.33 -0.17
N LYS A 65 -2.45 -2.14 0.52
CA LYS A 65 -2.88 -3.44 0.01
C LYS A 65 -3.70 -3.32 -1.27
N ALA A 66 -4.64 -2.38 -1.33
CA ALA A 66 -5.44 -2.15 -2.54
C ALA A 66 -4.57 -1.70 -3.72
N THR A 67 -3.56 -0.86 -3.48
CA THR A 67 -2.63 -0.42 -4.54
C THR A 67 -1.77 -1.57 -5.07
N GLU A 68 -1.35 -2.50 -4.21
CA GLU A 68 -0.61 -3.70 -4.62
C GLU A 68 -1.48 -4.70 -5.39
N GLU A 69 -2.73 -4.94 -4.97
CA GLU A 69 -3.66 -5.84 -5.67
C GLU A 69 -3.99 -5.34 -7.09
N VAL A 70 -4.15 -4.03 -7.29
CA VAL A 70 -4.38 -3.43 -8.62
C VAL A 70 -3.19 -3.61 -9.57
N ALA A 71 -1.97 -3.71 -9.04
CA ALA A 71 -0.78 -3.98 -9.85
C ALA A 71 -0.78 -5.41 -10.44
N VAL A 72 -1.46 -6.35 -9.81
CA VAL A 72 -1.68 -7.70 -10.35
C VAL A 72 -2.79 -7.63 -11.39
N ARG A 73 -2.48 -7.07 -12.57
CA ARG A 73 -3.36 -7.15 -13.73
C ARG A 73 -3.63 -8.63 -14.00
N ILE A 74 -4.87 -9.05 -13.78
CA ILE A 74 -5.38 -10.35 -14.20
C ILE A 74 -5.08 -10.45 -15.71
N GLN A 75 -4.14 -11.32 -16.09
CA GLN A 75 -3.99 -11.73 -17.48
C GLN A 75 -5.15 -12.69 -17.75
N LEU A 76 -6.28 -12.12 -18.16
CA LEU A 76 -7.37 -12.92 -18.70
C LEU A 76 -6.82 -13.58 -19.97
N PRO A 77 -6.86 -14.93 -20.08
CA PRO A 77 -6.60 -15.59 -21.35
C PRO A 77 -7.47 -14.96 -22.42
N SER A 78 -6.90 -14.76 -23.61
CA SER A 78 -7.62 -14.11 -24.70
C SER A 78 -8.87 -14.95 -25.01
N PRO A 79 -10.07 -14.34 -25.16
CA PRO A 79 -11.28 -15.09 -25.56
C PRO A 79 -11.09 -15.91 -26.85
N LEU A 80 -10.10 -15.57 -27.66
CA LEU A 80 -9.71 -16.31 -28.86
C LEU A 80 -9.15 -17.71 -28.55
N GLU A 81 -8.53 -17.91 -27.37
CA GLU A 81 -7.98 -19.21 -26.95
C GLU A 81 -9.07 -20.27 -26.73
N GLY A 82 -10.31 -19.86 -26.45
CA GLY A 82 -11.46 -20.77 -26.36
C GLY A 82 -12.25 -20.93 -27.66
N LEU A 83 -11.96 -20.11 -28.68
CA LEU A 83 -12.69 -20.08 -29.96
C LEU A 83 -11.98 -20.79 -31.10
N LEU A 84 -10.67 -21.04 -30.98
CA LEU A 84 -9.93 -21.85 -31.93
C LEU A 84 -10.06 -23.32 -31.52
N PRO A 85 -10.88 -24.13 -32.23
CA PRO A 85 -10.87 -25.57 -32.01
C PRO A 85 -9.44 -26.08 -32.23
N GLY A 86 -8.98 -26.92 -31.30
CA GLY A 86 -7.59 -27.37 -31.21
C GLY A 86 -6.97 -27.61 -32.58
N GLN A 87 -5.92 -26.84 -32.90
CA GLN A 87 -4.91 -27.28 -33.85
C GLN A 87 -4.13 -28.43 -33.21
N ASP A 88 -4.82 -29.55 -33.00
CA ASP A 88 -4.20 -30.83 -32.73
C ASP A 88 -3.83 -31.42 -34.09
N ARG A 89 -2.51 -31.48 -34.30
CA ARG A 89 -1.77 -32.48 -35.09
C ARG A 89 -1.93 -32.45 -36.62
N ALA A 90 -0.87 -31.94 -37.26
CA ALA A 90 -0.22 -32.61 -38.39
C ALA A 90 1.30 -32.50 -38.21
#